data_AF-A0A975GXE4-F1
#
_entry.id   AF-A0A975GXE4-F1
#
_cell.length_a   1.000
_cell.length_b   1.000
_cell.length_c   1.000
_cell.angle_alpha   90.00
_cell.angle_beta   90.00
_cell.angle_gamma   90.00
#
_symmetry.space_group_name_H-M   'P 1'
#
loop_
_entity.id
_entity.type
_entity.pdbx_description
1 polymer ?
#
loop_
_entity_poly.entity_id
_entity_poly.type
_entity_poly.pdbx_seq_one_letter_code
_entity_poly.pdbx_strand_id
1 'polypeptide(L)' 'MRERLTSASSRAKARKCLKAAELSSNPEIKTEFLKLAEEFEAKARDLEGLDDATPKPDER' A
#
# COMPACT_ATOMS: atom_id res chain seq x y z
N MET A 1 -21.48 -6.37 -7.90
CA MET A 1 -20.48 -5.57 -8.64
C MET A 1 -19.11 -5.90 -8.07
N ARG A 2 -18.16 -6.36 -8.89
CA ARG A 2 -16.76 -6.55 -8.47
C ARG A 2 -16.09 -5.17 -8.63
N GLU A 3 -15.80 -4.47 -7.54
CA GLU A 3 -15.03 -3.22 -7.63
C GLU A 3 -13.74 -3.50 -8.42
N ARG A 4 -13.57 -2.84 -9.56
CA ARG A 4 -12.30 -2.88 -10.29
C ARG A 4 -11.28 -2.18 -9.39
N LEU A 5 -10.27 -2.93 -8.97
CA LEU A 5 -9.17 -2.37 -8.20
C LEU A 5 -8.39 -1.43 -9.13
N THR A 6 -8.41 -0.13 -8.83
CA THR A 6 -7.67 0.90 -9.55
C THR A 6 -6.54 1.45 -8.68
N SER A 7 -5.53 2.07 -9.29
CA SER A 7 -4.46 2.75 -8.54
C SER A 7 -5.02 3.79 -7.56
N ALA A 8 -6.05 4.53 -7.98
CA ALA A 8 -6.80 5.45 -7.12
C ALA A 8 -7.45 4.76 -5.92
N SER A 9 -8.03 3.56 -6.11
CA SER A 9 -8.61 2.75 -5.02
C SER A 9 -7.53 2.27 -4.05
N SER A 10 -6.36 1.85 -4.55
CA SER A 10 -5.22 1.44 -3.73
C SER A 10 -4.66 2.63 -2.90
N ARG A 11 -4.42 3.81 -3.50
CA ARG A 11 -4.02 5.02 -2.75
C ARG A 11 -5.05 5.45 -1.70
N ALA A 12 -6.33 5.32 -2.02
CA ALA A 12 -7.39 5.62 -1.06
C ALA A 12 -7.34 4.69 0.17
N LYS A 13 -7.01 3.40 -0.04
CA LYS A 13 -6.79 2.45 1.06
C LYS A 13 -5.53 2.79 1.86
N ALA A 14 -4.42 3.13 1.19
CA ALA A 14 -3.20 3.56 1.86
C ALA A 14 -3.44 4.74 2.81
N ARG A 15 -4.14 5.78 2.34
CA ARG A 15 -4.50 6.95 3.16
C ARG A 15 -5.38 6.59 4.36
N LYS A 16 -6.30 5.64 4.22
CA LYS A 16 -7.12 5.16 5.35
C LYS A 16 -6.27 4.45 6.39
N CYS A 17 -5.30 3.63 5.95
CA CYS A 17 -4.35 2.97 6.83
C CYS A 17 -3.46 3.98 7.57
N LEU A 18 -2.93 5.00 6.88
CA LEU A 18 -2.17 6.08 7.53
C LEU A 18 -3.00 6.79 8.60
N LYS A 19 -4.24 7.16 8.28
CA LYS A 19 -5.14 7.81 9.25
C LYS A 19 -5.45 6.90 10.44
N ALA A 20 -5.62 5.60 10.22
CA ALA A 20 -5.82 4.63 11.30
C ALA A 20 -4.55 4.48 12.17
N ALA A 21 -3.36 4.53 11.56
CA ALA A 21 -2.08 4.52 12.27
C ALA A 21 -1.92 5.78 13.15
N GLU A 22 -2.34 6.95 12.66
CA GLU A 22 -2.32 8.22 13.43
C GLU A 22 -3.26 8.18 14.64
N LEU A 23 -4.42 7.54 14.51
CA LEU A 23 -5.41 7.40 15.58
C LEU A 23 -5.10 6.25 16.56
N SER A 24 -4.15 5.37 16.21
CA SER A 24 -3.79 4.23 17.05
C SER A 24 -2.80 4.62 18.14
N SER A 25 -3.20 4.44 19.41
CA SER A 25 -2.30 4.54 20.57
C SER A 25 -1.48 3.27 20.81
N ASN A 26 -1.83 2.16 20.14
CA ASN A 26 -1.07 0.91 20.23
C ASN A 26 0.04 0.90 19.15
N PRO A 27 1.32 0.78 19.54
CA PRO A 27 2.45 0.84 18.61
C PRO A 27 2.51 -0.35 17.63
N GLU A 28 2.05 -1.54 18.04
CA GLU A 28 2.01 -2.72 17.17
C GLU A 28 0.96 -2.51 16.07
N ILE A 29 -0.25 -2.11 16.46
CA ILE A 29 -1.35 -1.81 15.52
C ILE A 29 -0.95 -0.66 14.57
N LYS A 30 -0.27 0.36 15.10
CA LYS A 30 0.24 1.48 14.31
C LYS A 30 1.23 1.00 13.25
N THR A 31 2.16 0.13 13.63
CA THR A 31 3.17 -0.44 12.72
C THR A 31 2.49 -1.26 11.61
N GLU A 32 1.51 -2.09 11.95
CA GLU A 32 0.78 -2.88 10.96
C GLU A 32 -0.01 -2.00 9.98
N PHE A 33 -0.65 -0.92 10.46
CA PHE A 33 -1.30 0.03 9.56
C PHE A 33 -0.32 0.78 8.65
N LEU A 34 0.88 1.11 9.13
CA LEU A 34 1.91 1.73 8.30
C LEU A 34 2.38 0.77 7.19
N LYS A 35 2.65 -0.51 7.52
CA LYS A 35 3.00 -1.53 6.52
C LYS A 35 1.91 -1.69 5.46
N LEU A 36 0.65 -1.81 5.88
CA LEU A 36 -0.48 -1.91 4.97
C LEU A 36 -0.58 -0.68 4.06
N ALA A 37 -0.29 0.51 4.58
CA ALA A 37 -0.28 1.72 3.77
C ALA A 37 0.80 1.68 2.67
N GLU A 38 2.01 1.23 3.00
CA GLU A 38 3.10 1.06 2.05
C GLU A 38 2.76 0.02 0.97
N GLU A 39 2.19 -1.12 1.34
CA GLU A 39 1.75 -2.16 0.39
C GLU A 39 0.69 -1.63 -0.58
N PHE A 40 -0.25 -0.82 -0.09
CA PHE A 40 -1.27 -0.22 -0.94
C PHE A 40 -0.71 0.88 -1.87
N GLU A 41 0.28 1.66 -1.43
CA GLU A 41 0.98 2.61 -2.32
C GLU A 41 1.82 1.89 -3.38
N ALA A 42 2.55 0.83 -3.01
CA ALA A 42 3.28 -0.01 -3.96
C ALA A 42 2.32 -0.55 -5.03
N LYS A 43 1.21 -1.16 -4.61
CA LYS A 43 0.18 -1.66 -5.52
C LYS A 43 -0.46 -0.57 -6.39
N ALA A 44 -0.53 0.67 -5.90
CA ALA A 44 -1.01 1.78 -6.69
C ALA A 44 -0.02 2.14 -7.82
N ARG A 45 1.29 2.11 -7.53
CA ARG A 45 2.36 2.34 -8.51
C ARG A 45 2.40 1.24 -9.56
N ASP A 46 2.27 -0.03 -9.15
CA ASP A 46 2.14 -1.17 -10.07
C ASP A 46 0.99 -0.97 -11.05
N LEU A 47 -0.18 -0.55 -10.54
CA LEU A 47 -1.38 -0.31 -11.36
C LEU A 47 -1.25 0.91 -12.29
N GLU A 48 -0.36 1.85 -12.00
CA GLU A 48 -0.04 2.98 -12.87
C GLU A 48 1.08 2.66 -13.87
N GLY A 49 1.70 1.47 -13.78
CA GLY A 49 2.86 1.12 -14.59
C GLY A 49 4.08 2.00 -14.31
N LEU A 50 4.16 2.54 -13.09
CA LEU A 50 5.25 3.43 -12.65
C LEU A 50 6.45 2.66 -12.07
N ASP A 51 6.48 1.34 -12.19
CA ASP A 51 7.62 0.50 -11.85
C ASP A 51 8.72 0.62 -12.92
N ASP A 52 9.41 1.77 -12.91
CA ASP A 52 10.76 1.86 -13.46
C ASP A 52 11.72 1.19 -12.46
N ALA A 53 12.18 0.00 -12.82
CA ALA A 53 13.34 -0.71 -12.27
C ALA A 53 13.35 -1.02 -10.75
N THR A 54 12.91 -2.22 -10.40
CA THR A 54 13.72 -3.05 -9.47
C THR A 54 13.74 -4.49 -10.00
N PRO A 55 14.86 -4.98 -10.57
CA PRO A 55 14.96 -6.40 -10.86
C PRO A 55 14.80 -7.15 -9.53
N LYS A 56 13.83 -8.05 -9.46
CA LYS A 56 13.81 -9.09 -8.43
C LYS A 56 15.18 -9.77 -8.49
N PRO A 57 15.91 -9.95 -7.37
CA PRO A 57 17.12 -10.75 -7.40
C PRO A 57 16.72 -12.14 -7.90
N ASP A 58 17.23 -12.48 -9.07
CA ASP A 58 17.16 -13.78 -9.72
C ASP A 58 17.67 -14.83 -8.71
N GLU A 59 16.76 -15.67 -8.20
CA GLU A 59 17.12 -16.84 -7.40
C GLU A 59 17.81 -17.85 -8.32
N ARG A 60 19.15 -17.83 -8.34
CA ARG A 60 20.03 -18.83 -8.99
C ARG A 60 19.94 -20.20 -8.32
#